data_AF-A0A9D8PEI9-F1
#
_entry.id   AF-A0A9D8PEI9-F1
#
_cell.length_a   1.000
_cell.length_b   1.000
_cell.length_c   1.000
_cell.angle_alpha   90.00
_cell.angle_beta   90.00
_cell.angle_gamma   90.00
#
_symmetry.space_group_name_H-M   'P 1'
#
loop_
_entity.id
_entity.type
_entity.pdbx_description
1 polymer ?
#
loop_
_entity_poly.entity_id
_entity_poly.type
_entity_poly.pdbx_seq_one_letter_code
_entity_poly.pdbx_strand_id
1 'polypeptide(L)' 'MARQIEATHEIEYSCDDVHRLLDQFAEAVLRGENAANLWPLVQQHLDMCPDCREEFEALMRVLRASGAAAS' A
#
# COMPACT_ATOMS: atom_id res chain seq x y z
N MET A 1 -12.77 -7.33 38.59
CA MET A 1 -13.74 -7.29 37.48
C MET A 1 -13.20 -6.33 36.42
N ALA A 2 -12.48 -6.84 35.42
CA ALA A 2 -11.94 -6.04 34.33
C ALA A 2 -12.91 -6.12 33.15
N ARG A 3 -13.70 -5.07 32.93
CA ARG A 3 -14.54 -4.92 31.75
C ARG A 3 -13.61 -4.51 30.62
N GLN A 4 -13.26 -5.49 29.79
CA GLN A 4 -12.47 -5.35 28.59
C GLN A 4 -13.12 -4.31 27.68
N ILE A 5 -12.38 -3.24 27.39
CA ILE A 5 -12.71 -2.26 26.37
C ILE A 5 -12.54 -3.01 25.06
N GLU A 6 -13.65 -3.38 24.45
CA GLU A 6 -13.67 -3.90 23.09
C GLU A 6 -13.28 -2.72 22.20
N ALA A 7 -11.97 -2.56 22.00
CA ALA A 7 -11.40 -1.60 21.07
C ALA A 7 -12.16 -1.76 19.76
N THR A 8 -12.86 -0.71 19.36
CA THR A 8 -13.31 -0.50 17.99
C THR A 8 -12.08 -0.71 17.13
N HIS A 9 -11.92 -1.91 16.54
CA HIS A 9 -10.82 -2.19 15.64
C HIS A 9 -11.14 -1.46 14.34
N GLU A 10 -10.80 -0.19 14.34
CA GLU A 10 -10.50 0.60 13.15
C GLU A 10 -9.56 -0.31 12.35
N ILE A 11 -10.05 -0.88 11.24
CA ILE A 11 -9.26 -1.87 10.49
C ILE A 11 -8.15 -1.10 9.78
N GLU A 12 -7.06 -0.88 10.50
CA GLU A 12 -5.79 -0.40 9.97
C GLU A 12 -5.11 -1.59 9.29
N TYR A 13 -4.74 -1.44 8.02
CA TYR A 13 -3.87 -2.44 7.41
C TYR A 13 -2.53 -2.43 8.17
N SER A 14 -2.09 -3.61 8.57
CA SER A 14 -0.73 -3.78 9.07
C SER A 14 0.26 -3.68 7.91
N CYS A 15 1.54 -3.39 8.21
CA CYS A 15 2.58 -3.33 7.18
C CYS A 15 2.62 -4.60 6.31
N ASP A 16 2.38 -5.78 6.89
CA ASP A 16 2.31 -7.08 6.19
C ASP A 16 1.14 -7.15 5.20
N ASP A 17 -0.05 -6.68 5.59
CA ASP A 17 -1.21 -6.63 4.70
C ASP A 17 -0.99 -5.63 3.55
N VAL A 18 -0.41 -4.48 3.85
CA VAL A 18 0.00 -3.51 2.83
C VAL A 18 0.99 -4.15 1.88
N HIS A 19 2.02 -4.83 2.37
CA HIS A 19 3.05 -5.46 1.54
C HIS A 19 2.45 -6.48 0.56
N ARG A 20 1.44 -7.26 0.98
CA ARG A 20 0.71 -8.19 0.10
C ARG A 20 -0.11 -7.49 -0.98
N LEU A 21 -0.66 -6.32 -0.67
CA LEU A 21 -1.45 -5.52 -1.62
C LEU A 21 -0.58 -4.53 -2.42
N LEU A 22 0.67 -4.33 -2.02
CA LEU A 22 1.57 -3.30 -2.56
C LEU A 22 1.92 -3.54 -4.02
N ASP A 23 2.08 -4.81 -4.40
CA ASP A 23 2.32 -5.23 -5.77
C ASP A 23 1.16 -4.82 -6.68
N GLN A 24 -0.07 -5.25 -6.35
CA GLN A 24 -1.29 -4.90 -7.08
C GLN A 24 -1.53 -3.39 -7.11
N PHE A 25 -1.26 -2.70 -5.98
CA PHE A 25 -1.36 -1.26 -5.89
C PHE A 25 -0.36 -0.57 -6.82
N ALA A 26 0.91 -0.98 -6.81
CA ALA A 26 1.96 -0.43 -7.66
C ALA A 26 1.69 -0.67 -9.14
N GLU A 27 1.22 -1.86 -9.52
CA GLU A 27 0.80 -2.13 -10.89
C GLU A 27 -0.38 -1.26 -11.33
N ALA A 28 -1.40 -1.08 -10.48
CA ALA A 28 -2.53 -0.20 -10.78
C ALA A 28 -2.08 1.26 -10.94
N VAL A 29 -1.18 1.75 -10.07
CA VAL A 29 -0.57 3.08 -10.23
C VAL A 29 0.22 3.19 -11.53
N LEU A 30 0.99 2.15 -11.89
CA LEU A 30 1.78 2.10 -13.12
C LEU A 30 0.89 2.14 -14.37
N ARG A 31 -0.27 1.47 -14.35
CA ARG A 31 -1.27 1.51 -15.42
C ARG A 31 -2.02 2.84 -15.51
N GLY A 32 -1.85 3.74 -14.54
CA GLY A 32 -2.60 4.99 -14.46
C GLY A 32 -4.04 4.79 -13.94
N GLU A 33 -4.34 3.65 -13.32
CA GLU A 33 -5.59 3.46 -12.58
C GLU A 33 -5.56 4.26 -11.28
N ASN A 34 -6.76 4.61 -10.79
CA ASN A 34 -6.93 5.33 -9.54
C ASN A 34 -6.74 4.39 -8.34
N ALA A 35 -5.53 3.83 -8.17
CA ALA A 35 -5.22 2.88 -7.12
C ALA A 35 -5.52 3.43 -5.72
N ALA A 36 -5.31 4.73 -5.50
CA ALA A 36 -5.66 5.41 -4.25
C ALA A 36 -7.17 5.41 -3.94
N ASN A 37 -8.03 5.38 -4.97
CA ASN A 37 -9.49 5.26 -4.79
C ASN A 37 -9.93 3.81 -4.58
N LEU A 38 -9.22 2.86 -5.19
CA LEU A 38 -9.52 1.43 -5.08
C LEU A 38 -9.02 0.86 -3.73
N TRP A 39 -7.89 1.34 -3.24
CA TRP A 39 -7.27 0.93 -1.98
C TRP A 39 -6.89 2.12 -1.10
N PRO A 40 -7.88 2.89 -0.60
CA PRO A 40 -7.62 4.08 0.21
C PRO A 40 -6.88 3.75 1.51
N LEU A 41 -7.11 2.57 2.09
CA LEU A 41 -6.43 2.12 3.31
C LEU A 41 -4.92 1.85 3.09
N VAL A 42 -4.54 1.34 1.90
CA VAL A 42 -3.13 1.17 1.53
C VAL A 42 -2.46 2.52 1.40
N GLN A 43 -3.11 3.44 0.67
CA GLN A 43 -2.62 4.82 0.51
C GLN A 43 -2.47 5.53 1.86
N GLN A 44 -3.42 5.34 2.77
CA GLN A 44 -3.40 5.92 4.11
C GLN A 44 -2.23 5.36 4.94
N HIS A 45 -1.97 4.05 4.87
CA HIS A 45 -0.82 3.45 5.54
C HIS A 45 0.51 3.94 4.96
N LEU A 46 0.63 4.08 3.64
CA LEU A 46 1.81 4.69 3.01
C LEU A 46 1.99 6.18 3.40
N ASP A 47 0.92 6.83 3.88
CA ASP A 47 1.02 8.19 4.43
C ASP A 47 1.54 8.22 5.86
N MET A 48 1.13 7.26 6.68
CA MET A 48 1.53 7.14 8.08
C MET A 48 2.88 6.43 8.28
N CYS A 49 3.24 5.49 7.40
CA CYS A 49 4.41 4.64 7.51
C CYS A 49 5.44 4.98 6.43
N PRO A 50 6.56 5.66 6.77
CA PRO A 50 7.59 6.01 5.80
C PRO A 50 8.33 4.79 5.26
N ASP A 51 8.50 3.73 6.05
CA ASP A 51 9.16 2.49 5.64
C ASP A 51 8.42 1.83 4.47
N CYS A 52 7.10 1.63 4.60
CA CYS A 52 6.28 1.09 3.51
C CYS A 52 6.24 2.01 2.28
N ARG A 53 6.34 3.33 2.48
CA ARG A 53 6.45 4.29 1.37
C ARG A 53 7.77 4.13 0.63
N GLU A 54 8.89 3.99 1.33
CA GLU A 54 10.20 3.77 0.70
C GLU A 54 10.20 2.48 -0.12
N GLU A 55 9.63 1.40 0.44
CA GLU A 55 9.46 0.12 -0.26
C GLU A 55 8.60 0.28 -1.52
N PHE A 56 7.49 1.01 -1.44
CA PHE A 56 6.64 1.33 -2.59
C PHE A 56 7.39 2.10 -3.68
N GLU A 57 8.13 3.15 -3.30
CA GLU A 57 8.90 3.96 -4.23
C GLU A 57 10.01 3.14 -4.90
N ALA A 58 10.68 2.27 -4.15
CA ALA A 58 11.68 1.35 -4.67
C ALA A 58 11.06 0.37 -5.69
N LEU A 59 9.93 -0.24 -5.34
CA LEU A 59 9.17 -1.12 -6.23
C LEU A 59 8.75 -0.39 -7.51
N MET A 60 8.21 0.82 -7.40
CA MET A 60 7.82 1.64 -8.55
C MET A 60 8.99 2.01 -9.46
N ARG A 61 10.19 2.27 -8.90
CA ARG A 61 11.39 2.51 -9.71
C ARG A 61 11.75 1.28 -10.54
N VAL A 62 11.73 0.09 -9.92
CA VAL A 62 11.99 -1.18 -10.61
C VAL A 62 10.93 -1.45 -11.66
N LEU A 63 9.64 -1.32 -11.33
CA LEU A 63 8.53 -1.54 -12.27
C LEU A 63 8.57 -0.59 -13.46
N ARG A 64 8.92 0.69 -13.25
CA ARG A 64 9.12 1.65 -14.34
C ARG A 64 10.32 1.31 -15.20
N ALA A 65 11.43 0.87 -14.60
CA ALA A 65 12.62 0.46 -15.33
C ALA A 65 12.38 -0.82 -16.16
N SER A 66 11.68 -1.79 -15.59
CA SER A 66 11.32 -3.06 -16.25
C SER A 66 10.21 -2.89 -17.29
N GLY A 67 9.20 -2.05 -17.01
CA GLY A 67 8.08 -1.77 -17.91
C GLY A 67 8.46 -0.89 -19.11
N ALA A 68 9.47 -0.02 -18.98
CA ALA A 68 9.99 0.78 -20.08
C ALA A 68 10.79 -0.05 -21.12
N ALA A 69 11.27 -1.23 -20.77
CA ALA A 69 11.97 -2.13 -21.69
C ALA A 69 11.02 -2.95 -22.60
N ALA A 70 9.70 -2.85 -22.40
CA ALA A 70 8.67 -3.56 -23.17
C ALA A 70 7.85 -2.63 -24.10
N SER A 71 8.40 -1.47 -24.48
CA SER A 71 7.84 -0.60 -25.53
C SER A 71 8.58 -0.77 -26.84
#